data_AF-A0A352PQF2-F1
#
_entry.id   AF-A0A352PQF2-F1
#
_cell.length_a   1.000
_cell.length_b   1.000
_cell.length_c   1.000
_cell.angle_alpha   90.00
_cell.angle_beta   90.00
_cell.angle_gamma   90.00
#
_symmetry.space_group_name_H-M   'P 1'
#
loop_
_entity.id
_entity.type
_entity.pdbx_description
1 polymer ?
#
loop_
_entity_poly.entity_id
_entity_poly.type
_entity_poly.pdbx_seq_one_letter_code
_entity_poly.pdbx_strand_id
1 'polypeptide(L)' 'MYTQFYQLRKPPFHVTPDPSFFFLSDSHKEALASIIYGI' A
#
# COMPACT_ATOMS: atom_id res chain seq x y z
N MET A 1 4.63 21.44 -5.60
CA MET A 1 5.12 21.45 -6.99
C MET A 1 4.41 20.40 -7.85
N TYR A 2 4.58 19.10 -7.61
CA TYR A 2 3.94 18.05 -8.44
C TYR A 2 2.41 17.99 -8.33
N THR A 3 1.86 18.22 -7.14
CA THR A 3 0.41 18.17 -6.91
C THR A 3 -0.35 19.21 -7.72
N GLN A 4 0.20 20.42 -7.87
CA GLN A 4 -0.42 21.48 -8.66
C GLN A 4 -0.25 21.25 -10.17
N PHE A 5 0.93 20.82 -10.61
CA PHE A 5 1.20 20.57 -12.03
C PHE A 5 0.38 19.41 -12.60
N TYR A 6 0.23 18.33 -11.84
CA TYR A 6 -0.52 17.12 -12.24
C TYR A 6 -1.93 17.04 -11.65
N GLN A 7 -2.41 18.08 -10.97
CA GLN A 7 -3.72 18.12 -10.30
C GLN A 7 -3.96 16.93 -9.36
N LEU A 8 -2.90 16.45 -8.70
CA LEU A 8 -3.00 15.33 -7.76
C LEU A 8 -3.65 15.81 -6.45
N ARG A 9 -4.59 15.02 -5.94
CA ARG A 9 -5.27 15.28 -4.67
C ARG A 9 -4.35 15.15 -3.45
N LYS A 10 -3.25 14.41 -3.58
CA LYS A 10 -2.26 14.20 -2.51
C LYS A 10 -0.85 14.00 -3.09
N PRO A 11 0.20 14.23 -2.29
CA PRO A 11 1.58 13.97 -2.73
C PRO A 11 1.77 12.50 -3.11
N PRO A 12 2.40 12.21 -4.25
CA PRO A 12 2.49 10.84 -4.80
C PRO A 12 3.55 9.95 -4.12
N PHE A 13 4.55 10.55 -3.46
CA PHE A 13 5.67 9.81 -2.87
C PHE A 13 5.92 10.31 -1.45
N HIS A 14 5.34 9.61 -0.47
CA HIS A 14 5.70 9.78 0.93
C HIS A 14 6.71 8.71 1.34
N VAL A 15 7.54 9.03 2.33
CA VAL A 15 8.53 8.08 2.88
C VAL A 15 7.83 6.91 3.57
N THR A 16 6.69 7.17 4.22
CA THR A 16 5.85 6.13 4.81
C THR A 16 4.85 5.62 3.78
N PRO A 17 4.76 4.30 3.55
CA PRO A 17 3.71 3.71 2.72
C PRO A 17 2.32 4.07 3.23
N ASP A 18 1.43 4.48 2.34
CA ASP A 18 0.02 4.74 2.68
C ASP A 18 -0.78 3.44 2.54
N PRO A 19 -1.38 2.92 3.63
CA PRO A 19 -2.14 1.66 3.61
C PRO A 19 -3.29 1.65 2.61
N SER A 20 -3.80 2.82 2.21
CA SER A 20 -4.85 2.95 1.19
C SER A 20 -4.43 2.42 -0.18
N PHE A 21 -3.12 2.29 -0.42
CA PHE A 21 -2.55 1.72 -1.65
C PHE A 21 -2.04 0.28 -1.44
N PHE A 22 -2.34 -0.34 -0.30
CA PHE A 22 -1.95 -1.72 -0.07
C PHE A 22 -2.67 -2.65 -1.05
N PHE A 23 -1.89 -3.37 -1.86
CA PHE A 23 -2.39 -4.39 -2.77
C PHE A 23 -2.20 -5.77 -2.14
N LEU A 24 -3.31 -6.42 -1.80
CA LEU A 24 -3.30 -7.75 -1.20
C LEU A 24 -3.18 -8.84 -2.30
N SER A 25 -1.95 -9.07 -2.77
CA SER A 25 -1.62 -10.17 -3.69
C SER A 25 -1.86 -11.52 -3.02
N ASP A 26 -1.90 -12.58 -3.83
CA ASP A 26 -2.08 -13.94 -3.30
C ASP A 26 -0.93 -14.34 -2.37
N SER A 27 0.31 -13.95 -2.67
CA SER A 27 1.44 -14.13 -1.75
C SER A 27 1.26 -13.42 -0.41
N HIS A 28 0.68 -12.21 -0.39
CA HIS A 28 0.38 -11.50 0.86
C HIS A 28 -0.72 -12.21 1.66
N LYS A 29 -1.71 -12.80 0.98
CA LYS A 29 -2.78 -13.57 1.64
C LYS A 29 -2.22 -14.83 2.31
N GLU A 30 -1.39 -15.59 1.60
CA GLU A 30 -0.76 -16.80 2.16
C GLU A 30 0.12 -16.46 3.35
N ALA A 31 0.96 -15.42 3.25
CA ALA A 31 1.79 -14.97 4.37
C ALA A 31 0.94 -14.55 5.58
N LEU A 32 -0.16 -13.82 5.35
CA LEU A 32 -1.09 -13.44 6.41
C LEU A 32 -1.79 -14.66 7.02
N ALA A 33 -2.17 -15.65 6.20
CA ALA A 33 -2.76 -16.90 6.66
C ALA A 33 -1.80 -17.69 7.55
N SER A 34 -0.52 -17.79 7.20
CA SER A 34 0.50 -18.40 8.06
C SER A 34 0.64 -17.68 9.41
N ILE A 35 0.52 -16.35 9.44
CA ILE A 35 0.55 -15.59 10.70
C ILE A 35 -0.71 -15.84 11.55
N ILE A 36 -1.89 -15.86 10.93
CA ILE A 36 -3.17 -16.02 11.63
C ILE A 36 -3.36 -17.46 12.13
N TYR A 37 -3.03 -18.44 11.29
CA TYR A 37 -3.31 -19.85 11.55
C TYR A 37 -2.10 -20.64 12.07
N GLY A 38 -0.89 -20.07 12.00
CA GLY A 38 0.32 -20.67 12.58
C GLY A 38 0.76 -21.98 11.93
N ILE A 39 0.36 -22.21 10.68
CA ILE A 39 0.75 -23.37 9.86
C ILE A 39 2.09 -23.17 9.18
#